data_AF-A0AAJ0HGB4-F1
#
_entry.id   AF-A0AAJ0HGB4-F1
#
_cell.length_a   1.000
_cell.length_b   1.000
_cell.length_c   1.000
_cell.angle_alpha   90.00
_cell.angle_beta   90.00
_cell.angle_gamma   90.00
#
_symmetry.space_group_name_H-M   'P 1'
#
loop_
_entity.id
_entity.type
_entity.pdbx_description
1 polymer ?
#
loop_
_entity_poly.entity_id
_entity_poly.type
_entity_poly.pdbx_seq_one_letter_code
_entity_poly.pdbx_strand_id
1 'polypeptide(L)'
;MILNSITRLALLTEAYSIINQFKLLPNDTQFIFNFNQYQTISGKGGKLIIANQKTFPALVGTRLGMVIGRLGYKSYGINTFHIHPQSAKLQLVIQGHLKTKMIPENSILNNNGTRRIIKNDIRPFQMTPFYQGSIYMQFNPNYTDTIFVASFANKDFGAGQVLDETFTIIDDIVTASFGQIIAREDINTIHKAIPASVTLSIEKCLEIYSIQRRAQ
;
A
#
# COMPACT_ATOMS: atom_id res chain seq x y z
N MET A 1 21.19 -15.98 26.16
CA MET A 1 19.79 -15.60 26.50
C MET A 1 19.05 -15.36 25.20
N ILE A 2 17.99 -16.10 24.90
CA ILE A 2 17.21 -15.92 23.66
C ILE A 2 16.28 -14.73 23.88
N LEU A 3 16.61 -13.58 23.29
CA LEU A 3 15.73 -12.41 23.29
C LEU A 3 14.51 -12.69 22.40
N ASN A 4 13.32 -12.37 22.89
CA ASN A 4 12.11 -12.39 22.07
C ASN A 4 12.16 -11.27 20.99
N SER A 5 11.26 -11.34 20.01
CA SER A 5 11.28 -10.45 18.84
C SER A 5 11.11 -8.96 19.18
N ILE A 6 10.26 -8.63 20.17
CA ILE A 6 9.98 -7.25 20.57
C ILE A 6 11.19 -6.65 21.30
N THR A 7 11.73 -7.38 22.28
CA THR A 7 12.91 -6.93 23.04
C THR A 7 14.12 -6.76 22.13
N ARG A 8 14.31 -7.66 21.15
CA ARG A 8 15.39 -7.52 20.16
C ARG A 8 15.22 -6.26 19.29
N LEU A 9 14.00 -5.97 18.83
CA LEU A 9 13.74 -4.80 18.00
C LEU A 9 13.95 -3.48 18.76
N ALA A 10 13.53 -3.42 20.03
CA ALA A 10 13.78 -2.27 20.90
C ALA A 10 15.29 -2.03 21.06
N LEU A 11 16.05 -3.07 21.42
CA LEU A 11 17.51 -2.98 21.57
C LEU A 11 18.22 -2.60 20.26
N LEU A 12 17.73 -3.04 19.10
CA LEU A 12 18.28 -2.64 17.81
C LEU A 12 18.07 -1.15 17.53
N THR A 13 16.92 -0.61 17.94
CA THR A 13 16.57 0.80 17.74
C THR A 13 17.37 1.72 18.68
N GLU A 14 17.62 1.25 19.90
CA GLU A 14 18.37 1.98 20.94
C GLU A 14 19.88 1.70 20.92
N ALA A 15 20.35 0.81 20.03
CA ALA A 15 21.75 0.41 19.97
C ALA A 15 22.65 1.64 19.72
N TYR A 16 23.54 1.90 20.68
CA TYR A 16 24.47 3.04 20.67
C TYR A 16 25.41 3.08 19.45
N SER A 17 25.64 1.95 18.79
CA SER A 17 26.48 1.86 17.59
C SER A 17 26.07 0.72 16.67
N ILE A 18 26.52 0.79 15.42
CA ILE A 18 26.34 -0.31 14.44
C ILE A 18 26.95 -1.62 14.94
N ILE A 19 28.06 -1.57 15.67
CA ILE A 19 28.69 -2.75 16.29
C ILE A 19 27.71 -3.46 17.23
N ASN A 20 26.98 -2.69 18.04
CA ASN A 20 25.98 -3.26 18.95
C ASN A 20 24.77 -3.83 18.20
N GLN A 21 24.37 -3.24 17.07
CA GLN A 21 23.31 -3.81 16.22
C GLN A 21 23.71 -5.16 15.64
N PHE A 22 24.93 -5.30 15.12
CA PHE A 22 25.42 -6.58 14.59
C PHE A 22 25.58 -7.65 15.68
N LYS A 23 25.95 -7.28 16.91
CA LYS A 23 25.96 -8.22 18.05
C LYS A 23 24.55 -8.77 18.37
N LEU A 24 23.49 -8.02 18.08
CA LEU A 24 22.10 -8.44 18.27
C LEU A 24 21.56 -9.32 17.12
N LEU A 25 22.29 -9.37 16.00
CA LEU A 25 21.99 -10.19 14.82
C LEU A 25 23.17 -11.14 14.51
N PRO A 26 23.47 -12.12 15.39
CA PRO A 26 24.69 -12.91 15.28
C PRO A 26 24.70 -13.95 14.15
N ASN A 27 23.55 -14.32 13.59
CA ASN A 27 23.47 -15.35 12.55
C ASN A 27 23.26 -14.73 11.17
N ASP A 28 24.01 -15.22 10.16
CA ASP A 28 23.91 -14.76 8.77
C ASP A 28 22.49 -14.86 8.19
N THR A 29 21.73 -15.87 8.62
CA THR A 29 20.33 -16.06 8.20
C THR A 29 19.42 -14.90 8.58
N GLN A 30 19.80 -14.09 9.57
CA GLN A 30 19.06 -12.88 9.99
C GLN A 30 19.21 -11.71 9.01
N PHE A 31 20.08 -11.82 8.01
CA PHE A 31 20.30 -10.84 6.95
C PHE A 31 19.70 -11.27 5.61
N ILE A 32 18.90 -12.34 5.59
CA ILE A 32 18.18 -12.80 4.40
C ILE A 32 16.67 -12.69 4.67
N PHE A 33 15.96 -11.95 3.82
CA PHE A 33 14.49 -11.90 3.84
C PHE A 33 13.90 -12.63 2.65
N ASN A 34 13.04 -13.63 2.92
CA ASN A 34 12.43 -14.43 1.87
C ASN A 34 11.07 -13.86 1.45
N PHE A 35 10.98 -13.20 0.29
CA PHE A 35 9.70 -12.72 -0.26
C PHE A 35 8.81 -13.82 -0.89
N ASN A 36 9.17 -15.09 -0.73
CA ASN A 36 8.32 -16.24 -1.06
C ASN A 36 7.60 -16.81 0.16
N GLN A 37 7.76 -16.19 1.34
CA GLN A 37 7.11 -16.62 2.58
C GLN A 37 5.58 -16.35 2.59
N TYR A 38 4.92 -16.80 3.66
CA TYR A 38 3.50 -16.60 3.88
C TYR A 38 3.13 -15.10 3.90
N GLN A 39 1.93 -14.79 3.43
CA GLN A 39 1.53 -13.43 3.06
C GLN A 39 1.15 -12.60 4.29
N THR A 40 1.70 -11.39 4.39
CA THR A 40 1.42 -10.47 5.50
C THR A 40 0.13 -9.67 5.30
N ILE A 41 -0.19 -9.33 4.05
CA ILE A 41 -1.44 -8.66 3.67
C ILE A 41 -1.98 -9.36 2.43
N SER A 42 -3.14 -9.98 2.55
CA SER A 42 -3.82 -10.67 1.47
C SER A 42 -5.25 -10.18 1.36
N GLY A 43 -5.67 -9.86 0.15
CA GLY A 43 -7.08 -9.66 -0.16
C GLY A 43 -7.43 -10.33 -1.48
N LYS A 44 -8.71 -10.28 -1.86
CA LYS A 44 -9.21 -11.02 -3.03
C LYS A 44 -8.50 -10.60 -4.34
N GLY A 45 -7.92 -9.39 -4.38
CA GLY A 45 -7.22 -8.83 -5.53
C GLY A 45 -5.75 -9.21 -5.67
N GLY A 46 -5.11 -9.78 -4.66
CA GLY A 46 -3.66 -9.95 -4.66
C GLY A 46 -3.05 -9.94 -3.27
N LYS A 47 -1.72 -9.90 -3.25
CA LYS A 47 -0.90 -10.25 -2.10
C LYS A 47 0.27 -9.30 -1.97
N LEU A 48 0.54 -8.81 -0.77
CA LEU A 48 1.70 -7.98 -0.45
C LEU A 48 2.52 -8.67 0.64
N ILE A 49 3.83 -8.78 0.42
CA ILE A 49 4.79 -9.26 1.42
C ILE A 49 5.69 -8.10 1.80
N ILE A 50 5.71 -7.78 3.10
CA ILE A 50 6.36 -6.59 3.64
C ILE A 50 7.64 -6.96 4.37
N ALA A 51 8.75 -6.36 3.97
CA ALA A 51 9.99 -6.26 4.73
C ALA A 51 10.07 -4.86 5.35
N ASN A 52 9.84 -4.79 6.66
CA ASN A 52 9.96 -3.58 7.46
C ASN A 52 10.74 -3.89 8.74
N GLN A 53 10.97 -2.91 9.61
CA GLN A 53 11.72 -3.12 10.85
C GLN A 53 11.15 -4.24 11.74
N LYS A 54 9.84 -4.50 11.68
CA LYS A 54 9.15 -5.52 12.48
C LYS A 54 9.35 -6.92 11.89
N THR A 55 9.24 -7.07 10.57
CA THR A 55 9.34 -8.37 9.89
C THR A 55 10.78 -8.74 9.50
N PHE A 56 11.66 -7.73 9.36
CA PHE A 56 13.06 -7.89 9.00
C PHE A 56 13.95 -6.90 9.77
N PRO A 57 14.31 -7.21 11.04
CA PRO A 57 15.04 -6.28 11.91
C PRO A 57 16.42 -5.84 11.40
N ALA A 58 17.03 -6.59 10.46
CA ALA A 58 18.26 -6.17 9.80
C ALA A 58 18.13 -4.86 9.02
N LEU A 59 16.90 -4.42 8.69
CA LEU A 59 16.66 -3.14 8.04
C LEU A 59 16.87 -1.92 8.95
N VAL A 60 16.95 -2.09 10.27
CA VAL A 60 17.03 -0.96 11.22
C VAL A 60 18.16 0.00 10.86
N GLY A 61 19.37 -0.51 10.58
CA GLY A 61 20.53 0.30 10.20
C GLY A 61 20.43 0.92 8.79
N THR A 62 19.68 0.30 7.87
CA THR A 62 19.50 0.81 6.50
C THR A 62 18.51 1.96 6.42
N ARG A 63 17.56 2.02 7.37
CA ARG A 63 16.40 2.92 7.35
C ARG A 63 15.51 2.75 6.11
N LEU A 64 15.61 1.64 5.40
CA LEU A 64 14.81 1.34 4.22
C LEU A 64 13.74 0.28 4.52
N GLY A 65 12.70 0.26 3.70
CA GLY A 65 11.69 -0.79 3.67
C GLY A 65 11.53 -1.33 2.25
N MET A 66 10.94 -2.52 2.12
CA MET A 66 10.65 -3.10 0.82
C MET A 66 9.35 -3.92 0.83
N VAL A 67 8.64 -3.92 -0.29
CA VAL A 67 7.45 -4.73 -0.52
C VAL A 67 7.56 -5.40 -1.88
N ILE A 68 7.20 -6.68 -1.93
CA ILE A 68 6.85 -7.35 -3.19
C ILE A 68 5.33 -7.50 -3.24
N GLY A 69 4.72 -6.90 -4.25
CA GLY A 69 3.30 -7.02 -4.52
C GLY A 69 3.04 -7.92 -5.72
N ARG A 70 2.08 -8.83 -5.56
CA ARG A 70 1.58 -9.73 -6.60
C ARG A 70 0.09 -9.47 -6.76
N LEU A 71 -0.30 -8.75 -7.80
CA LEU A 71 -1.70 -8.44 -8.07
C LEU A 71 -2.27 -9.50 -9.01
N GLY A 72 -3.31 -10.19 -8.51
CA GLY A 72 -3.83 -11.42 -9.06
C GLY A 72 -4.56 -11.23 -10.38
N TYR A 73 -4.34 -12.18 -11.28
CA TYR A 73 -4.87 -12.19 -12.64
C TYR A 73 -6.37 -12.50 -12.76
N LYS A 74 -6.88 -13.39 -11.91
CA LYS A 74 -8.32 -13.74 -11.90
C LYS A 74 -9.18 -12.65 -11.30
N SER A 75 -8.57 -11.55 -10.83
CA SER A 75 -9.22 -10.58 -9.98
C SER A 75 -9.14 -9.14 -10.47
N TYR A 76 -8.37 -8.87 -11.54
CA TYR A 76 -8.01 -7.49 -11.91
C TYR A 76 -7.56 -6.70 -10.68
N GLY A 77 -6.54 -7.24 -10.00
CA GLY A 77 -6.17 -6.80 -8.65
C GLY A 77 -5.98 -5.28 -8.54
N ILE A 78 -6.64 -4.69 -7.54
CA ILE A 78 -6.45 -3.30 -7.14
C ILE A 78 -5.78 -3.28 -5.78
N ASN A 79 -4.63 -2.61 -5.70
CA ASN A 79 -4.17 -2.06 -4.43
C ASN A 79 -4.86 -0.70 -4.28
N THR A 80 -5.79 -0.62 -3.32
CA THR A 80 -6.80 0.46 -3.21
C THR A 80 -6.18 1.82 -2.93
N PHE A 81 -6.99 2.88 -2.83
CA PHE A 81 -6.47 4.20 -2.51
C PHE A 81 -5.80 4.21 -1.15
N HIS A 82 -4.48 4.35 -1.14
CA HIS A 82 -3.68 4.37 0.07
C HIS A 82 -2.60 5.43 0.03
N ILE A 83 -2.03 5.66 1.21
CA ILE A 83 -1.02 6.67 1.50
C ILE A 83 0.09 6.04 2.35
N HIS A 84 1.31 6.54 2.21
CA HIS A 84 2.41 6.25 3.14
C HIS A 84 2.75 7.53 3.89
N PRO A 85 2.32 7.66 5.16
CA PRO A 85 2.54 8.89 5.93
C PRO A 85 4.01 9.09 6.30
N GLN A 86 4.80 8.01 6.36
CA GLN A 86 6.16 8.03 6.87
C GLN A 86 7.23 7.77 5.80
N SER A 87 6.86 7.62 4.51
CA SER A 87 7.85 7.34 3.47
C SER A 87 7.39 7.66 2.06
N ALA A 88 8.34 8.08 1.22
CA ALA A 88 8.21 8.01 -0.23
C ALA A 88 8.47 6.57 -0.72
N LYS A 89 7.90 6.22 -1.87
CA LYS A 89 8.00 4.90 -2.49
C LYS A 89 8.57 4.99 -3.90
N LEU A 90 9.55 4.14 -4.22
CA LEU A 90 9.93 3.86 -5.60
C LEU A 90 9.36 2.49 -5.96
N GLN A 91 8.66 2.38 -7.08
CA GLN A 91 8.03 1.13 -7.52
C GLN A 91 8.50 0.73 -8.91
N LEU A 92 9.05 -0.46 -9.02
CA LEU A 92 9.49 -1.13 -10.24
C LEU A 92 8.55 -2.29 -10.56
N VAL A 93 8.11 -2.42 -11.82
CA VAL A 93 7.39 -3.62 -12.27
C VAL A 93 8.40 -4.65 -12.80
N ILE A 94 8.22 -5.92 -12.41
CA ILE A 94 9.08 -7.04 -12.87
C ILE A 94 8.36 -7.92 -13.88
N GLN A 95 7.05 -8.12 -13.71
CA GLN A 95 6.24 -8.95 -14.59
C GLN A 95 4.87 -8.29 -14.79
N GLY A 96 4.31 -8.37 -16.01
CA GLY A 96 3.03 -7.75 -16.33
C GLY A 96 3.15 -6.23 -16.48
N HIS A 97 2.09 -5.50 -16.17
CA HIS A 97 2.12 -4.04 -16.11
C HIS A 97 1.08 -3.50 -15.14
N LEU A 98 1.33 -2.31 -14.61
CA LEU A 98 0.43 -1.65 -13.68
C LEU A 98 -0.03 -0.32 -14.23
N LYS A 99 -1.35 -0.11 -14.23
CA LYS A 99 -1.90 1.24 -14.32
C LYS A 99 -1.88 1.84 -12.93
N THR A 100 -1.29 3.02 -12.80
CA THR A 100 -1.21 3.73 -11.52
C THR A 100 -1.84 5.10 -11.64
N LYS A 101 -2.41 5.55 -10.53
CA LYS A 101 -2.83 6.94 -10.36
C LYS A 101 -2.23 7.45 -9.06
N MET A 102 -1.52 8.57 -9.13
CA MET A 102 -1.06 9.32 -7.96
C MET A 102 -1.71 10.69 -7.97
N ILE A 103 -2.19 11.11 -6.82
CA ILE A 103 -2.78 12.40 -6.54
C ILE A 103 -1.80 13.14 -5.63
N PRO A 104 -1.02 14.08 -6.18
CA PRO A 104 -0.15 14.94 -5.38
C PRO A 104 -0.95 15.86 -4.45
N GLU A 105 -0.23 16.60 -3.61
CA GLU A 105 -0.79 17.55 -2.66
C GLU A 105 -1.52 18.73 -3.34
N ASN A 106 -2.12 19.59 -2.51
CA ASN A 106 -2.89 20.74 -2.97
C ASN A 106 -2.06 21.69 -3.85
N SER A 107 -2.74 22.43 -4.73
CA SER A 107 -2.15 23.41 -5.65
C SER A 107 -1.25 22.86 -6.76
N ILE A 108 -1.06 21.54 -6.86
CA ILE A 108 -0.47 20.91 -8.05
C ILE A 108 -1.56 20.75 -9.11
N LEU A 109 -1.59 21.66 -10.08
CA LEU A 109 -2.63 21.78 -11.10
C LEU A 109 -2.11 21.46 -12.51
N ASN A 110 -3.04 21.11 -13.39
CA ASN A 110 -2.82 21.12 -14.84
C ASN A 110 -2.93 22.56 -15.38
N ASN A 111 -2.55 22.78 -16.63
CA ASN A 111 -2.62 24.11 -17.27
C ASN A 111 -4.03 24.69 -17.31
N ASN A 112 -5.07 23.86 -17.25
CA ASN A 112 -6.48 24.29 -17.21
C ASN A 112 -7.00 24.55 -15.77
N GLY A 113 -6.11 24.63 -14.78
CA GLY A 113 -6.47 24.90 -13.39
C GLY A 113 -7.07 23.71 -12.61
N THR A 114 -7.25 22.54 -13.24
CA THR A 114 -7.76 21.34 -12.55
C THR A 114 -6.67 20.61 -11.77
N ARG A 115 -7.04 19.89 -10.69
CA ARG A 115 -6.09 19.07 -9.92
C ARG A 115 -5.32 18.10 -10.83
N ARG A 116 -4.00 18.12 -10.74
CA ARG A 116 -3.14 17.22 -11.51
C ARG A 116 -3.23 15.81 -10.94
N ILE A 117 -3.44 14.83 -11.82
CA ILE A 117 -3.38 13.40 -11.50
C ILE A 117 -2.30 12.79 -12.38
N ILE A 118 -1.28 12.21 -11.75
CA ILE A 118 -0.22 11.49 -12.48
C ILE A 118 -0.75 10.10 -12.81
N LYS A 119 -0.87 9.79 -14.09
CA LYS A 119 -1.39 8.52 -14.62
C LYS A 119 -0.30 7.83 -15.40
N ASN A 120 0.12 6.65 -14.99
CA ASN A 120 1.17 5.89 -15.67
C ASN A 120 0.67 4.49 -16.04
N ASP A 121 1.18 3.96 -17.15
CA ASP A 121 1.15 2.55 -17.50
C ASP A 121 2.59 2.02 -17.41
N ILE A 122 2.89 1.34 -16.31
CA ILE A 122 4.26 0.96 -15.93
C ILE A 122 4.48 -0.49 -16.35
N ARG A 123 5.39 -0.68 -17.29
CA ARG A 123 5.76 -1.98 -17.88
C ARG A 123 6.99 -2.58 -17.18
N PRO A 124 7.37 -3.84 -17.48
CA PRO A 124 8.51 -4.49 -16.84
C PRO A 124 9.78 -3.65 -16.98
N PHE A 125 10.55 -3.62 -15.90
CA PHE A 125 11.79 -2.85 -15.74
C PHE A 125 11.61 -1.32 -15.83
N GLN A 126 10.38 -0.82 -15.67
CA GLN A 126 10.09 0.61 -15.52
C GLN A 126 9.74 0.96 -14.08
N MET A 127 10.19 2.14 -13.64
CA MET A 127 9.99 2.65 -12.29
C MET A 127 9.11 3.90 -12.28
N THR A 128 8.28 4.05 -11.25
CA THR A 128 7.62 5.32 -10.90
C THR A 128 7.92 5.68 -9.44
N PRO A 129 8.04 6.98 -9.11
CA PRO A 129 7.96 7.43 -7.73
C PRO A 129 6.50 7.58 -7.27
N PHE A 130 6.28 7.44 -5.96
CA PHE A 130 5.14 7.95 -5.24
C PHE A 130 5.64 8.77 -4.04
N TYR A 131 5.17 9.99 -3.91
CA TYR A 131 5.65 10.90 -2.88
C TYR A 131 5.05 10.56 -1.51
N GLN A 132 5.81 10.79 -0.45
CA GLN A 132 5.33 10.68 0.92
C GLN A 132 4.07 11.55 1.08
N GLY A 133 3.04 10.99 1.70
CA GLY A 133 1.78 11.71 1.89
C GLY A 133 0.89 11.86 0.64
N SER A 134 1.32 11.40 -0.54
CA SER A 134 0.46 11.40 -1.72
C SER A 134 -0.51 10.20 -1.70
N ILE A 135 -1.76 10.43 -2.13
CA ILE A 135 -2.73 9.36 -2.31
C ILE A 135 -2.47 8.69 -3.64
N TYR A 136 -2.45 7.36 -3.67
CA TYR A 136 -2.28 6.65 -4.93
C TYR A 136 -2.96 5.27 -4.94
N MET A 137 -3.04 4.68 -6.12
CA MET A 137 -3.53 3.31 -6.32
C MET A 137 -2.75 2.58 -7.42
N GLN A 138 -2.75 1.24 -7.37
CA GLN A 138 -2.25 0.38 -8.44
C GLN A 138 -3.36 -0.55 -8.91
N PHE A 139 -3.42 -0.74 -10.22
CA PHE A 139 -4.37 -1.64 -10.86
C PHE A 139 -3.63 -2.56 -11.84
N ASN A 140 -3.89 -3.86 -11.74
CA ASN A 140 -3.50 -4.83 -12.76
C ASN A 140 -4.62 -4.93 -13.82
N PRO A 141 -4.41 -4.41 -15.05
CA PRO A 141 -5.42 -4.46 -16.10
C PRO A 141 -5.48 -5.81 -16.84
N ASN A 142 -4.59 -6.77 -16.51
CA ASN A 142 -4.45 -8.00 -17.28
C ASN A 142 -5.04 -9.22 -16.58
N TYR A 143 -5.36 -10.22 -17.41
CA TYR A 143 -5.65 -11.59 -16.99
C TYR A 143 -4.39 -12.43 -16.73
N THR A 144 -3.25 -11.79 -16.45
CA THR A 144 -2.03 -12.45 -15.96
C THR A 144 -1.53 -11.79 -14.68
N ASP A 145 -0.78 -12.51 -13.85
CA ASP A 145 -0.27 -11.95 -12.60
C ASP A 145 0.74 -10.85 -12.91
N THR A 146 0.59 -9.74 -12.18
CA THR A 146 1.53 -8.62 -12.24
C THR A 146 2.32 -8.57 -10.94
N ILE A 147 3.65 -8.53 -11.06
CA ILE A 147 4.59 -8.49 -9.94
C ILE A 147 5.33 -7.16 -9.95
N PHE A 148 5.33 -6.48 -8.81
CA PHE A 148 6.10 -5.27 -8.60
C PHE A 148 6.94 -5.36 -7.32
N VAL A 149 8.05 -4.64 -7.33
CA VAL A 149 8.90 -4.40 -6.18
C VAL A 149 8.78 -2.92 -5.82
N ALA A 150 8.58 -2.63 -4.55
CA ALA A 150 8.54 -1.28 -4.03
C ALA A 150 9.58 -1.12 -2.93
N SER A 151 10.42 -0.08 -3.03
CA SER A 151 11.33 0.33 -1.96
C SER A 151 10.84 1.62 -1.30
N PHE A 152 11.16 1.75 -0.01
CA PHE A 152 10.71 2.84 0.84
C PHE A 152 11.92 3.48 1.52
N ALA A 153 11.93 4.81 1.59
CA ALA A 153 12.95 5.59 2.29
C ALA A 153 12.80 5.57 3.84
N ASN A 154 11.98 4.65 4.37
CA ASN A 154 11.78 4.45 5.80
C ASN A 154 11.50 2.97 6.08
N LYS A 155 12.17 2.43 7.12
CA LYS A 155 11.94 1.08 7.68
C LYS A 155 10.57 0.90 8.32
N ASP A 156 9.90 2.00 8.66
CA ASP A 156 8.52 2.05 9.11
C ASP A 156 7.75 3.03 8.22
N PHE A 157 7.37 2.56 7.04
CA PHE A 157 6.77 3.42 6.01
C PHE A 157 5.29 3.72 6.26
N GLY A 158 4.63 3.00 7.19
CA GLY A 158 3.19 3.06 7.46
C GLY A 158 2.34 2.68 6.23
N ALA A 159 1.04 2.50 6.37
CA ALA A 159 0.14 2.43 5.22
C ALA A 159 -1.27 2.79 5.69
N GLY A 160 -1.84 3.86 5.15
CA GLY A 160 -3.19 4.29 5.45
C GLY A 160 -4.15 4.00 4.31
N GLN A 161 -5.32 3.46 4.60
CA GLN A 161 -6.37 3.22 3.60
C GLN A 161 -7.34 4.38 3.60
N VAL A 162 -7.21 5.26 2.60
CA VAL A 162 -7.84 6.60 2.62
C VAL A 162 -9.34 6.53 2.84
N LEU A 163 -10.02 5.61 2.16
CA LEU A 163 -11.48 5.48 2.29
C LEU A 163 -11.89 4.92 3.65
N ASP A 164 -11.26 3.84 4.10
CA ASP A 164 -11.54 3.25 5.41
C ASP A 164 -11.30 4.25 6.55
N GLU A 165 -10.18 4.97 6.50
CA GLU A 165 -9.83 6.02 7.47
C GLU A 165 -10.84 7.17 7.45
N THR A 166 -11.30 7.60 6.28
CA THR A 166 -12.30 8.67 6.15
C THR A 166 -13.64 8.28 6.79
N PHE A 167 -14.10 7.05 6.54
CA PHE A 167 -15.40 6.58 7.03
C PHE A 167 -15.35 6.03 8.47
N THR A 168 -14.16 5.91 9.07
CA THR A 168 -13.98 5.60 10.51
C THR A 168 -14.14 6.84 11.40
N ILE A 169 -14.13 8.05 10.83
CA ILE A 169 -14.39 9.31 11.55
C ILE A 169 -15.83 9.35 12.06
N ILE A 170 -16.13 10.29 12.97
CA ILE A 170 -17.48 10.60 13.45
C ILE A 170 -18.45 10.80 12.27
N ASP A 171 -19.51 9.98 12.22
CA ASP A 171 -20.50 9.97 11.13
C ASP A 171 -20.98 11.36 10.72
N ASP A 172 -21.31 12.23 11.70
CA ASP A 172 -21.82 13.59 11.45
C ASP A 172 -20.81 14.49 10.73
N ILE A 173 -19.51 14.29 10.96
CA ILE A 173 -18.45 15.01 10.25
C ILE A 173 -18.33 14.48 8.82
N VAL A 174 -18.46 13.16 8.64
CA VAL A 174 -18.42 12.53 7.32
C VAL A 174 -19.61 13.00 6.48
N THR A 175 -20.84 12.94 7.01
CA THR A 175 -22.04 13.42 6.29
C THR A 175 -21.93 14.90 5.96
N ALA A 176 -21.46 15.74 6.89
CA ALA A 176 -21.21 17.15 6.64
C ALA A 176 -20.18 17.38 5.53
N SER A 177 -19.10 16.58 5.50
CA SER A 177 -18.06 16.65 4.47
C SER A 177 -18.56 16.28 3.07
N PHE A 178 -19.59 15.44 2.98
CA PHE A 178 -20.30 15.13 1.73
C PHE A 178 -21.51 16.04 1.45
N GLY A 179 -21.62 17.18 2.16
CA GLY A 179 -22.71 18.15 1.96
C GLY A 179 -24.09 17.63 2.35
N GLN A 180 -24.17 16.70 3.32
CA GLN A 180 -25.39 16.05 3.79
C GLN A 180 -26.13 15.20 2.72
N ILE A 181 -25.48 14.92 1.59
CA ILE A 181 -26.06 14.09 0.52
C ILE A 181 -26.10 12.60 0.92
N ILE A 182 -25.16 12.17 1.76
CA ILE A 182 -25.14 10.82 2.33
C ILE A 182 -25.88 10.87 3.66
N ALA A 183 -26.95 10.08 3.78
CA ALA A 183 -27.68 9.97 5.04
C ALA A 183 -26.80 9.34 6.12
N ARG A 184 -26.94 9.78 7.37
CA ARG A 184 -26.16 9.26 8.50
C ARG A 184 -26.30 7.74 8.66
N GLU A 185 -27.52 7.23 8.49
CA GLU A 185 -27.83 5.80 8.52
C GLU A 185 -27.10 4.97 7.44
N ASP A 186 -26.74 5.61 6.32
CA ASP A 186 -26.01 4.96 5.23
C ASP A 186 -24.50 4.87 5.47
N ILE A 187 -23.93 5.67 6.39
CA ILE A 187 -22.48 5.69 6.65
C ILE A 187 -21.98 4.30 7.03
N ASN A 188 -22.67 3.62 7.95
CA ASN A 188 -22.33 2.26 8.36
C ASN A 188 -22.42 1.26 7.19
N THR A 189 -23.40 1.44 6.30
CA THR A 189 -23.58 0.59 5.12
C THR A 189 -22.45 0.80 4.12
N ILE A 190 -22.07 2.05 3.87
CA ILE A 190 -20.96 2.41 2.98
C ILE A 190 -19.63 1.92 3.57
N HIS A 191 -19.36 2.15 4.86
CA HIS A 191 -18.12 1.74 5.51
C HIS A 191 -17.91 0.24 5.40
N LYS A 192 -18.94 -0.58 5.65
CA LYS A 192 -18.89 -2.04 5.48
C LYS A 192 -18.66 -2.48 4.02
N ALA A 193 -19.01 -1.65 3.05
CA ALA A 193 -18.79 -1.91 1.63
C ALA A 193 -17.40 -1.49 1.14
N ILE A 194 -16.65 -0.70 1.92
CA ILE A 194 -15.27 -0.32 1.58
C ILE A 194 -14.41 -1.59 1.64
N PRO A 195 -13.75 -1.96 0.53
CA PRO A 195 -12.98 -3.18 0.49
C PRO A 195 -11.68 -3.04 1.28
N ALA A 196 -11.14 -4.17 1.72
CA ALA A 196 -9.79 -4.25 2.28
C ALA A 196 -8.73 -3.75 1.27
N SER A 197 -7.53 -3.47 1.79
CA SER A 197 -6.40 -2.83 1.10
C SER A 197 -6.02 -3.41 -0.28
N VAL A 198 -6.31 -4.68 -0.54
CA VAL A 198 -6.15 -5.29 -1.87
C VAL A 198 -7.44 -5.99 -2.28
N THR A 199 -8.07 -5.52 -3.36
CA THR A 199 -9.42 -5.94 -3.74
C THR A 199 -9.56 -6.28 -5.22
N LEU A 200 -10.68 -6.92 -5.55
CA LEU A 200 -11.09 -7.18 -6.93
C LEU A 200 -11.42 -5.85 -7.63
N SER A 201 -11.20 -5.76 -8.94
CA SER A 201 -11.67 -4.60 -9.69
C SER A 201 -13.18 -4.46 -9.66
N ILE A 202 -13.63 -3.23 -9.89
CA ILE A 202 -15.04 -2.90 -10.09
C ILE A 202 -15.61 -3.74 -11.24
N GLU A 203 -14.89 -3.99 -12.33
CA GLU A 203 -15.41 -4.78 -13.46
C GLU A 203 -15.78 -6.20 -13.05
N LYS A 204 -14.95 -6.85 -12.22
CA LYS A 204 -15.28 -8.17 -11.68
C LYS A 204 -16.34 -8.11 -10.58
N CYS A 205 -16.40 -7.03 -9.79
CA CYS A 205 -17.52 -6.81 -8.87
C CYS A 205 -18.84 -6.63 -9.64
N LEU A 206 -18.87 -5.87 -10.73
CA LEU A 206 -20.07 -5.69 -11.55
C LEU A 206 -20.50 -7.00 -12.21
N GLU A 207 -19.56 -7.84 -12.63
CA GLU A 207 -19.81 -9.18 -13.20
C GLU A 207 -20.29 -10.19 -12.13
N ILE A 208 -19.67 -10.20 -10.93
CA ILE A 208 -20.06 -11.09 -9.81
C ILE A 208 -21.41 -10.69 -9.20
N TYR A 209 -21.69 -9.39 -9.10
CA TYR A 209 -22.88 -8.85 -8.44
C TYR A 209 -23.98 -8.41 -9.42
N SER A 210 -23.82 -8.65 -10.73
CA SER A 210 -24.78 -8.27 -11.78
C SER A 210 -25.21 -6.80 -11.72
N ILE A 211 -24.32 -5.91 -11.30
CA ILE A 211 -24.63 -4.48 -11.17
C ILE A 211 -24.45 -3.83 -12.53
N GLN A 212 -25.53 -3.28 -13.10
CA GLN A 212 -25.44 -2.51 -14.34
C GLN A 212 -24.72 -1.18 -14.10
N ARG A 213 -23.77 -0.84 -14.98
CA ARG A 213 -23.18 0.52 -14.99
C ARG A 213 -24.28 1.52 -15.28
N ARG A 214 -24.45 2.53 -14.42
CA ARG A 214 -25.09 3.78 -14.84
C ARG A 214 -24.12 4.49 -15.80
N ALA A 215 -24.58 4.79 -17.00
CA ALA A 215 -23.82 5.57 -17.97
C ALA A 215 -23.48 6.94 -17.35
N GLN A 216 -22.21 7.31 -17.41
CA GLN A 216 -21.74 8.68 -17.19
C GLN A 216 -21.28 9.24 -18.53
#